data_AF-A0AAW2X287-F1
#
_entry.id   AF-A0AAW2X287-F1
#
_cell.length_a   1.000
_cell.length_b   1.000
_cell.length_c   1.000
_cell.angle_alpha   90.00
_cell.angle_beta   90.00
_cell.angle_gamma   90.00
#
_symmetry.space_group_name_H-M   'P 1'
#
loop_
_entity.id
_entity.type
_entity.pdbx_description
1 polymer ?
#
loop_
_entity_poly.entity_id
_entity_poly.type
_entity_poly.pdbx_seq_one_letter_code
_entity_poly.pdbx_strand_id
1 'polypeptide(L)'
;MLCVSLPGLSNQQMTMMMAAGIGASSTAMAMKPLATCGRYDFDGRGGCWSDCGKGRRNYVVATATRNASSALTEYSKKSRADFYKEVLEAARDKFTREISFQSKDKDISLAKALLYVAAEDEAFLAFNHEMDARSIQNERKDMLLSEDAQDWGCVETMPMAGKNINEWLAELDAIAKEVEAELVPREIGCDLVEVLDAVNKVLFESRGFERLPVLVDSKCSYLHSVLSSGRASAILLSVIYIEVCRRLNLTIVGSRVGEDFLIWPPTGNPEELFKVTSGHSLFGVVNGKCVDDPRSRASDITSNSLLGLDIATNRDIIGIALANLIRLHWKRASRTNYGLMLTSPLRSFNKYDEKFNKNSGSNPPLLRRQELRLAIMASERLLILQPHNWALRRDYGMMLYYNREYEAAVQELSICMAFAPEDEAEVLEPFVEKLHLMRLETSWKSFGQKGRLTVP
;
A
#
# COMPACT_ATOMS: atom_id res chain seq x y z
N MET A 1 -6.48 10.00 -17.97
CA MET A 1 -6.25 8.55 -17.90
C MET A 1 -4.86 8.34 -17.33
N LEU A 2 -4.74 7.57 -16.26
CA LEU A 2 -3.44 7.19 -15.70
C LEU A 2 -2.81 6.19 -16.67
N CYS A 3 -1.71 6.56 -17.32
CA CYS A 3 -0.77 5.55 -17.80
C CYS A 3 0.16 5.23 -16.63
N VAL A 4 -0.32 4.40 -15.70
CA VAL A 4 0.61 3.52 -15.00
C VAL A 4 1.03 2.54 -16.10
N SER A 5 2.20 2.76 -16.69
CA SER A 5 2.83 1.76 -17.53
C SER A 5 3.17 0.59 -16.61
N LEU A 6 2.26 -0.40 -16.54
CA LEU A 6 2.56 -1.75 -16.12
C LEU A 6 2.96 -2.51 -17.39
N PRO A 7 4.25 -2.53 -17.78
CA PRO A 7 4.69 -3.55 -18.72
C PRO A 7 4.40 -4.91 -18.10
N GLY A 8 3.94 -5.83 -18.94
CA GLY A 8 3.23 -7.05 -18.56
C GLY A 8 3.89 -7.86 -17.45
N LEU A 9 3.02 -8.40 -16.60
CA LEU A 9 3.25 -9.67 -15.91
C LEU A 9 3.30 -10.78 -16.97
N SER A 10 4.32 -10.77 -17.85
CA SER A 10 4.62 -11.91 -18.70
C SER A 10 5.96 -12.46 -18.25
N ASN A 11 5.92 -13.58 -17.54
CA ASN A 11 7.08 -14.41 -17.28
C ASN A 11 7.63 -14.94 -18.63
N GLN A 12 8.58 -14.24 -19.24
CA GLN A 12 9.46 -14.87 -20.21
C GLN A 12 10.67 -15.43 -19.47
N GLN A 13 10.62 -16.74 -19.26
CA GLN A 13 11.81 -17.56 -18.98
C GLN A 13 12.79 -17.36 -20.14
N MET A 14 13.95 -16.77 -19.86
CA MET A 14 15.06 -16.77 -20.80
C MET A 14 15.92 -18.00 -20.53
N THR A 15 15.73 -19.02 -21.36
CA THR A 15 16.52 -20.25 -21.42
C THR A 15 17.94 -19.91 -21.86
N MET A 16 18.93 -20.31 -21.05
CA MET A 16 20.36 -20.26 -21.41
C MET A 16 20.64 -21.05 -22.70
N MET A 17 21.36 -20.44 -23.64
CA MET A 17 22.20 -21.16 -24.59
C MET A 17 23.67 -20.89 -24.26
N MET A 18 24.34 -21.94 -23.78
CA MET A 18 25.79 -22.02 -23.66
C MET A 18 26.40 -22.11 -25.05
N ALA A 19 27.27 -21.16 -25.40
CA ALA A 19 28.22 -21.31 -26.50
C ALA A 19 29.63 -21.08 -25.97
N ALA A 20 30.46 -22.11 -26.09
CA ALA A 20 31.85 -22.14 -25.65
C ALA A 20 32.74 -21.29 -26.57
N GLY A 21 33.69 -20.56 -25.99
CA GLY A 21 34.69 -19.78 -26.71
C GLY A 21 35.71 -19.12 -25.77
N ILE A 22 36.80 -19.84 -25.51
CA ILE A 22 38.13 -19.47 -24.98
C ILE A 22 38.50 -18.00 -25.34
N GLY A 23 39.09 -17.12 -24.52
CA GLY A 23 39.63 -17.14 -23.17
C GLY A 23 40.45 -15.86 -22.98
N ALA A 24 40.36 -15.19 -21.82
CA ALA A 24 41.37 -14.27 -21.30
C ALA A 24 41.13 -14.00 -19.80
N SER A 25 42.14 -14.33 -18.99
CA SER A 25 42.29 -14.12 -17.55
C SER A 25 42.41 -12.62 -17.22
N SER A 26 41.63 -12.07 -16.27
CA SER A 26 41.98 -11.76 -14.87
C SER A 26 41.07 -10.58 -14.49
N THR A 27 40.47 -10.36 -13.31
CA THR A 27 40.77 -10.66 -11.91
C THR A 27 39.45 -10.86 -11.15
N ALA A 28 39.36 -11.92 -10.35
CA ALA A 28 38.20 -12.18 -9.49
C ALA A 28 38.22 -11.26 -8.26
N MET A 29 37.27 -10.32 -8.17
CA MET A 29 36.87 -9.71 -6.91
C MET A 29 35.75 -10.55 -6.32
N ALA A 30 36.07 -11.34 -5.30
CA ALA A 30 35.08 -12.03 -4.49
C ALA A 30 34.29 -11.01 -3.66
N MET A 31 33.09 -10.62 -4.12
CA MET A 31 32.13 -9.89 -3.29
C MET A 31 31.40 -10.87 -2.38
N LYS A 32 31.66 -10.76 -1.08
CA LYS A 32 30.89 -11.37 0.01
C LYS A 32 29.44 -10.86 -0.03
N PRO A 33 28.45 -11.65 0.45
CA PRO A 33 27.05 -11.25 0.42
C PRO A 33 26.84 -10.01 1.29
N LEU A 34 26.26 -8.96 0.69
CA LEU A 34 25.86 -7.76 1.41
C LEU A 34 24.74 -8.12 2.38
N ALA A 35 25.10 -8.08 3.66
CA ALA A 35 24.19 -8.16 4.78
C ALA A 35 23.11 -7.07 4.66
N THR A 36 21.89 -7.48 4.92
CA THR A 36 20.70 -6.67 5.19
C THR A 36 21.05 -5.54 6.17
N CYS A 37 21.28 -4.34 5.65
CA CYS A 37 21.41 -3.13 6.47
C CYS A 37 20.19 -2.25 6.20
N GLY A 38 19.07 -2.62 6.82
CA GLY A 38 17.85 -1.82 6.91
C GLY A 38 17.65 -1.44 8.37
N ARG A 39 18.31 -0.38 8.81
CA ARG A 39 17.90 0.40 9.99
C ARG A 39 17.83 1.84 9.52
N TYR A 40 16.61 2.26 9.16
CA TYR A 40 16.31 3.67 9.01
C TYR A 40 15.73 4.14 10.34
N ASP A 41 16.56 4.84 11.11
CA ASP A 41 16.11 5.62 12.24
C ASP A 41 15.16 6.72 11.72
N PHE A 42 13.92 6.69 12.21
CA PHE A 42 12.92 7.74 12.00
C PHE A 42 13.33 9.01 12.76
N ASP A 43 14.16 9.85 12.14
CA ASP A 43 14.40 11.23 12.57
C ASP A 43 14.14 12.22 11.43
N GLY A 44 12.87 12.36 11.06
CA GLY A 44 12.38 13.44 10.22
C GLY A 44 12.18 14.74 11.01
N ARG A 45 13.25 15.33 11.54
CA ARG A 45 13.20 16.66 12.18
C ARG A 45 13.67 17.74 11.19
N GLY A 46 12.73 18.28 10.42
CA GLY A 46 12.95 19.40 9.50
C GLY A 46 11.91 20.49 9.68
N GLY A 47 11.96 21.19 10.82
CA GLY A 47 11.11 22.35 11.12
C GLY A 47 11.79 23.23 12.17
N CYS A 48 12.31 24.37 11.74
CA CYS A 48 12.98 25.36 12.59
C CYS A 48 11.95 26.15 13.39
N TRP A 49 11.73 25.82 14.67
CA TRP A 49 11.03 26.68 15.63
C TRP A 49 11.96 26.99 16.80
N SER A 50 12.00 28.28 17.12
CA SER A 50 12.99 29.02 17.89
C SER A 50 13.19 28.55 19.33
N ASP A 51 14.46 28.63 19.73
CA ASP A 51 15.03 28.34 21.04
C ASP A 51 14.44 29.20 22.16
N CYS A 52 14.06 28.58 23.28
CA CYS A 52 13.77 29.27 24.54
C CYS A 52 14.48 28.50 25.68
N GLY A 53 15.75 28.85 25.87
CA GLY A 53 16.50 28.86 27.13
C GLY A 53 16.30 27.72 28.13
N LYS A 54 17.13 26.67 28.04
CA LYS A 54 17.45 25.81 29.20
C LYS A 54 18.59 26.42 30.02
N GLY A 55 18.25 27.06 31.13
CA GLY A 55 19.20 27.41 32.18
C GLY A 55 19.73 26.15 32.88
N ARG A 56 21.05 25.98 32.91
CA ARG A 56 21.75 25.00 33.73
C ARG A 56 21.43 25.21 35.21
N ARG A 57 21.07 24.15 35.93
CA ARG A 57 21.32 24.05 37.39
C ARG A 57 22.04 22.75 37.69
N ASN A 58 23.23 22.91 38.26
CA ASN A 58 24.09 21.85 38.74
C ASN A 58 23.52 21.24 40.02
N TYR A 59 23.73 19.93 40.18
CA TYR A 59 23.43 19.15 41.37
C TYR A 59 24.29 19.60 42.56
N VAL A 60 23.68 19.68 43.75
CA VAL A 60 24.39 19.55 45.02
C VAL A 60 23.77 18.38 45.77
N VAL A 61 24.63 17.44 46.10
CA VAL A 61 24.39 16.21 46.86
C VAL A 61 24.13 16.55 48.32
N ALA A 62 23.08 15.99 48.91
CA ALA A 62 22.96 15.83 50.37
C ALA A 62 22.51 14.41 50.68
N THR A 63 23.39 13.67 51.34
CA THR A 63 23.24 12.31 51.83
C THR A 63 22.29 12.25 53.03
N ALA A 64 21.26 11.41 52.96
CA ALA A 64 20.61 10.84 54.13
C ALA A 64 20.08 9.44 53.81
N THR A 65 20.68 8.44 54.47
CA THR A 65 20.31 7.02 54.43
C THR A 65 19.09 6.75 55.31
N ARG A 66 18.05 6.06 54.77
CA ARG A 66 17.53 4.77 55.28
C ARG A 66 16.25 4.32 54.56
N ASN A 67 16.36 3.11 54.01
CA ASN A 67 15.42 1.99 53.97
C ASN A 67 14.13 1.99 53.12
N ALA A 68 14.02 0.87 52.38
CA ALA A 68 12.86 0.06 52.04
C ALA A 68 12.10 0.35 50.72
N SER A 69 12.32 -0.57 49.78
CA SER A 69 11.35 -1.18 48.86
C SER A 69 10.35 -0.28 48.13
N SER A 70 10.60 -0.06 46.85
CA SER A 70 9.70 -0.55 45.81
C SER A 70 10.41 -0.42 44.46
N ALA A 71 10.50 -1.52 43.73
CA ALA A 71 10.75 -1.47 42.30
C ALA A 71 9.49 -0.89 41.65
N LEU A 72 9.36 0.44 41.69
CA LEU A 72 8.48 1.16 40.80
C LEU A 72 9.13 1.09 39.42
N THR A 73 8.75 0.09 38.64
CA THR A 73 8.83 0.19 37.19
C THR A 73 8.08 1.47 36.80
N GLU A 74 8.84 2.52 36.49
CA GLU A 74 8.34 3.70 35.81
C GLU A 74 7.79 3.26 34.45
N TYR A 75 6.53 2.82 34.42
CA TYR A 75 5.74 2.83 33.20
C TYR A 75 5.56 4.30 32.84
N SER A 76 6.50 4.83 32.07
CA SER A 76 6.33 6.10 31.36
C SER A 76 5.00 6.00 30.61
N LYS A 77 4.01 6.82 31.00
CA LYS A 77 2.73 6.91 30.31
C LYS A 77 3.01 7.31 28.86
N LYS A 78 2.99 6.34 27.93
CA LYS A 78 3.13 6.61 26.50
C LYS A 78 1.95 7.45 26.05
N SER A 79 2.21 8.48 25.25
CA SER A 79 1.14 9.29 24.70
C SER A 79 0.41 8.53 23.58
N ARG A 80 -0.85 8.88 23.29
CA ARG A 80 -1.62 8.28 22.17
C ARG A 80 -0.91 8.40 20.81
N ALA A 81 -0.18 9.49 20.59
CA ALA A 81 0.63 9.67 19.38
C ALA A 81 1.82 8.69 19.33
N ASP A 82 2.47 8.43 20.47
CA ASP A 82 3.56 7.45 20.52
C ASP A 82 3.03 6.04 20.24
N PHE A 83 1.84 5.72 20.76
CA PHE A 83 1.15 4.48 20.42
C PHE A 83 0.91 4.33 18.91
N TYR A 84 0.32 5.33 18.24
CA TYR A 84 0.10 5.24 16.79
C TYR A 84 1.40 5.14 15.99
N LYS A 85 2.48 5.78 16.45
CA LYS A 85 3.80 5.62 15.84
C LYS A 85 4.31 4.18 15.96
N GLU A 86 4.16 3.56 17.13
CA GLU A 86 4.51 2.15 17.33
C GLU A 86 3.65 1.22 16.46
N VAL A 87 2.36 1.53 16.32
CA VAL A 87 1.47 0.76 15.44
C VAL A 87 1.90 0.85 13.98
N LEU A 88 2.31 2.03 13.51
CA LEU A 88 2.81 2.21 12.15
C LEU A 88 4.00 1.29 11.85
N GLU A 89 5.02 1.34 12.71
CA GLU A 89 6.25 0.54 12.55
C GLU A 89 5.93 -0.96 12.64
N ALA A 90 5.14 -1.37 13.63
CA ALA A 90 4.83 -2.77 13.85
C ALA A 90 3.85 -3.35 12.80
N ALA A 91 2.94 -2.55 12.23
CA ALA A 91 2.06 -2.99 11.15
C ALA A 91 2.86 -3.24 9.86
N ARG A 92 3.80 -2.35 9.50
CA ARG A 92 4.68 -2.53 8.34
C ARG A 92 5.57 -3.75 8.50
N ASP A 93 6.12 -3.98 9.68
CA ASP A 93 6.92 -5.16 9.99
C ASP A 93 6.12 -6.45 9.84
N LYS A 94 4.89 -6.49 10.38
CA LYS A 94 4.01 -7.65 10.29
C LYS A 94 3.57 -7.92 8.85
N PHE A 95 3.24 -6.87 8.09
CA PHE A 95 2.98 -6.98 6.66
C PHE A 95 4.17 -7.62 5.94
N THR A 96 5.38 -7.11 6.17
CA THR A 96 6.61 -7.60 5.51
C THR A 96 6.92 -9.06 5.87
N ARG A 97 6.66 -9.49 7.11
CA ARG A 97 6.81 -10.88 7.54
C ARG A 97 5.80 -11.80 6.83
N GLU A 98 4.55 -11.37 6.71
CA GLU A 98 3.49 -12.12 6.02
C GLU A 98 3.84 -12.38 4.55
N ILE A 99 4.35 -11.35 3.85
CA ILE A 99 4.70 -11.44 2.42
C ILE A 99 6.14 -11.87 2.14
N SER A 100 6.89 -12.25 3.18
CA SER A 100 8.34 -12.50 3.09
C SER A 100 8.70 -13.51 2.00
N PHE A 101 9.90 -13.42 1.43
CA PHE A 101 10.33 -14.33 0.36
C PHE A 101 10.45 -15.79 0.82
N GLN A 102 10.54 -16.02 2.13
CA GLN A 102 10.59 -17.36 2.71
C GLN A 102 9.23 -18.05 2.75
N SER A 103 8.12 -17.30 2.74
CA SER A 103 6.78 -17.88 2.68
C SER A 103 6.45 -18.34 1.27
N LYS A 104 5.93 -19.56 1.13
CA LYS A 104 5.36 -19.98 -0.15
C LYS A 104 4.12 -19.13 -0.39
N ASP A 105 3.87 -18.81 -1.66
CA ASP A 105 2.74 -17.93 -2.01
C ASP A 105 1.40 -18.43 -1.46
N LYS A 106 1.18 -19.74 -1.47
CA LYS A 106 -0.02 -20.40 -0.91
C LYS A 106 -0.22 -20.18 0.59
N ASP A 107 0.86 -19.92 1.33
CA ASP A 107 0.82 -19.76 2.80
C ASP A 107 0.49 -18.31 3.21
N ILE A 108 0.48 -17.38 2.26
CA ILE A 108 0.17 -15.96 2.51
C ILE A 108 -1.33 -15.79 2.72
N SER A 109 -1.70 -15.21 3.87
CA SER A 109 -3.07 -14.79 4.12
C SER A 109 -3.32 -13.41 3.51
N LEU A 110 -4.14 -13.38 2.44
CA LEU A 110 -4.61 -12.16 1.80
C LEU A 110 -5.26 -11.21 2.82
N ALA A 111 -6.12 -11.75 3.69
CA ALA A 111 -6.81 -10.96 4.70
C ALA A 111 -5.84 -10.34 5.72
N LYS A 112 -4.89 -11.11 6.27
CA LYS A 112 -3.90 -10.57 7.22
C LYS A 112 -3.07 -9.46 6.59
N ALA A 113 -2.52 -9.71 5.39
CA ALA A 113 -1.71 -8.72 4.68
C ALA A 113 -2.48 -7.41 4.47
N LEU A 114 -3.73 -7.48 4.00
CA LEU A 114 -4.55 -6.29 3.76
C LEU A 114 -5.08 -5.63 5.04
N LEU A 115 -5.25 -6.37 6.14
CA LEU A 115 -5.56 -5.80 7.45
C LEU A 115 -4.34 -5.09 8.07
N TYR A 116 -3.12 -5.58 7.87
CA TYR A 116 -1.92 -4.85 8.29
C TYR A 116 -1.73 -3.56 7.49
N VAL A 117 -2.02 -3.59 6.18
CA VAL A 117 -2.09 -2.36 5.35
C VAL A 117 -3.09 -1.36 5.93
N ALA A 118 -4.29 -1.82 6.26
CA ALA A 118 -5.32 -0.97 6.84
C ALA A 118 -4.91 -0.41 8.21
N ALA A 119 -4.31 -1.24 9.07
CA ALA A 119 -3.88 -0.82 10.40
C ALA A 119 -2.78 0.25 10.33
N GLU A 120 -1.84 0.10 9.41
CA GLU A 120 -0.81 1.10 9.15
C GLU A 120 -1.43 2.43 8.69
N ASP A 121 -2.30 2.40 7.68
CA ASP A 121 -2.88 3.61 7.10
C ASP A 121 -3.83 4.32 8.09
N GLU A 122 -4.63 3.58 8.85
CA GLU A 122 -5.50 4.13 9.92
C GLU A 122 -4.66 4.71 11.07
N ALA A 123 -3.55 4.07 11.45
CA ALA A 123 -2.66 4.59 12.49
C ALA A 123 -2.02 5.91 12.04
N PHE A 124 -1.65 6.03 10.76
CA PHE A 124 -1.14 7.27 10.18
C PHE A 124 -2.19 8.39 10.25
N LEU A 125 -3.43 8.08 9.87
CA LEU A 125 -4.54 9.04 9.94
C LEU A 125 -4.82 9.49 11.37
N ALA A 126 -4.89 8.55 12.30
CA ALA A 126 -5.17 8.81 13.71
C ALA A 126 -4.03 9.59 14.39
N PHE A 127 -2.77 9.27 14.05
CA PHE A 127 -1.60 10.02 14.48
C PHE A 127 -1.67 11.48 14.04
N ASN A 128 -1.94 11.74 12.75
CA ASN A 128 -2.03 13.12 12.26
C ASN A 128 -3.18 13.88 12.94
N HIS A 129 -4.34 13.25 13.14
CA HIS A 129 -5.46 13.85 13.84
C HIS A 129 -5.11 14.21 15.29
N GLU A 130 -4.39 13.34 16.00
CA GLU A 130 -3.90 13.59 17.35
C GLU A 130 -2.90 14.77 17.39
N MET A 131 -1.99 14.84 16.41
CA MET A 131 -1.04 15.94 16.30
C MET A 131 -1.72 17.28 16.00
N ASP A 132 -2.72 17.29 15.11
CA ASP A 132 -3.53 18.47 14.81
C ASP A 132 -4.32 18.92 16.05
N ALA A 133 -4.93 17.98 16.79
CA ALA A 133 -5.64 18.28 18.03
C ALA A 133 -4.71 18.91 19.09
N ARG A 134 -3.50 18.35 19.26
CA ARG A 134 -2.47 18.93 20.15
C ARG A 134 -2.04 20.33 19.70
N SER A 135 -1.90 20.56 18.39
CA SER A 135 -1.56 21.89 17.87
C SER A 135 -2.64 22.92 18.22
N ILE A 136 -3.91 22.57 18.01
CA ILE A 136 -5.06 23.43 18.36
C ILE A 136 -5.12 23.70 19.87
N GLN A 137 -4.85 22.69 20.70
CA GLN A 137 -4.81 22.86 22.15
C GLN A 137 -3.68 23.79 22.61
N ASN A 138 -2.49 23.65 22.03
CA ASN A 138 -1.35 24.51 22.33
C ASN A 138 -1.61 25.98 21.94
N GLU A 139 -2.34 26.21 20.84
CA GLU A 139 -2.75 27.56 20.42
C GLU A 139 -3.81 28.17 21.35
N ARG A 140 -4.66 27.34 21.98
CA ARG A 140 -5.78 27.79 22.85
C ARG A 140 -5.39 28.10 24.29
N LYS A 141 -4.12 27.90 24.68
CA LYS A 141 -3.50 28.31 25.96
C LYS A 141 -4.13 27.85 27.28
N ASP A 142 -5.25 27.13 27.32
CA ASP A 142 -5.77 26.43 28.51
C ASP A 142 -6.90 25.45 28.15
N MET A 143 -6.74 24.15 28.43
CA MET A 143 -7.82 23.26 28.91
C MET A 143 -7.27 21.89 29.36
N LEU A 144 -7.82 21.39 30.47
CA LEU A 144 -7.39 20.20 31.22
C LEU A 144 -7.33 18.92 30.36
N LEU A 145 -6.28 18.13 30.60
CA LEU A 145 -6.10 16.78 30.08
C LEU A 145 -7.30 15.89 30.46
N SER A 146 -8.15 15.55 29.50
CA SER A 146 -8.92 14.30 29.57
C SER A 146 -8.08 13.24 28.89
N GLU A 147 -7.08 12.71 29.61
CA GLU A 147 -6.40 11.49 29.22
C GLU A 147 -7.36 10.31 29.47
N ASP A 148 -8.29 10.07 28.55
CA ASP A 148 -8.84 8.73 28.39
C ASP A 148 -7.74 7.87 27.75
N ALA A 149 -6.75 7.53 28.59
CA ALA A 149 -5.70 6.58 28.29
C ALA A 149 -6.34 5.18 28.28
N GLN A 150 -7.02 4.88 27.19
CA GLN A 150 -7.32 3.50 26.86
C GLN A 150 -5.97 2.82 26.57
N ASP A 151 -5.66 1.81 27.36
CA ASP A 151 -4.39 1.09 27.36
C ASP A 151 -4.30 0.22 26.09
N TRP A 152 -3.89 0.84 24.98
CA TRP A 152 -3.65 0.14 23.73
C TRP A 152 -2.20 -0.35 23.72
N GLY A 153 -2.00 -1.65 23.97
CA GLY A 153 -0.67 -2.22 24.14
C GLY A 153 0.01 -2.73 22.87
N CYS A 154 -0.71 -2.88 21.74
CA CYS A 154 -0.15 -3.45 20.49
C CYS A 154 -0.99 -3.14 19.23
N VAL A 155 -0.41 -3.34 18.03
CA VAL A 155 -1.10 -3.34 16.72
C VAL A 155 -2.33 -4.24 16.71
N GLU A 156 -2.26 -5.45 17.28
CA GLU A 156 -3.42 -6.37 17.29
C GLU A 156 -4.57 -5.87 18.18
N THR A 157 -4.33 -4.84 19.00
CA THR A 157 -5.37 -4.25 19.85
C THR A 157 -5.93 -2.96 19.26
N MET A 158 -5.32 -2.39 18.21
CA MET A 158 -5.82 -1.16 17.59
C MET A 158 -7.19 -1.41 16.94
N PRO A 159 -8.24 -0.67 17.33
CA PRO A 159 -9.55 -0.81 16.72
C PRO A 159 -9.57 -0.11 15.36
N MET A 160 -9.99 -0.85 14.34
CA MET A 160 -10.31 -0.35 13.00
C MET A 160 -11.82 -0.53 12.80
N ALA A 161 -12.57 0.57 12.70
CA ALA A 161 -14.03 0.54 12.69
C ALA A 161 -14.64 -0.24 13.87
N GLY A 162 -14.05 -0.09 15.06
CA GLY A 162 -14.54 -0.69 16.32
C GLY A 162 -14.11 -2.14 16.58
N LYS A 163 -13.43 -2.80 15.64
CA LYS A 163 -12.88 -4.15 15.79
C LYS A 163 -11.38 -4.19 15.51
N ASN A 164 -10.66 -5.08 16.17
CA ASN A 164 -9.24 -5.32 15.92
C ASN A 164 -9.01 -6.35 14.79
N ILE A 165 -7.75 -6.60 14.44
CA ILE A 165 -7.37 -7.49 13.33
C ILE A 165 -7.94 -8.92 13.53
N ASN A 166 -7.83 -9.47 14.73
CA ASN A 166 -8.29 -10.84 15.01
C ASN A 166 -9.82 -10.94 14.94
N GLU A 167 -10.52 -9.90 15.38
CA GLU A 167 -11.98 -9.80 15.29
C GLU A 167 -12.45 -9.70 13.84
N TRP A 168 -11.72 -8.99 12.96
CA TRP A 168 -12.02 -8.98 11.53
C TRP A 168 -11.74 -10.32 10.84
N LEU A 169 -10.72 -11.05 11.27
CA LEU A 169 -10.50 -12.42 10.79
C LEU A 169 -11.61 -13.38 11.26
N ALA A 170 -12.04 -13.24 12.51
CA ALA A 170 -13.17 -13.99 13.04
C ALA A 170 -14.49 -13.65 12.33
N GLU A 171 -14.65 -12.42 11.81
CA GLU A 171 -15.79 -12.05 10.97
C GLU A 171 -15.82 -12.84 9.66
N LEU A 172 -14.68 -13.06 9.02
CA LEU A 172 -14.58 -13.92 7.83
C LEU A 172 -14.90 -15.39 8.17
N ASP A 173 -14.46 -15.85 9.34
CA ASP A 173 -14.82 -17.19 9.84
C ASP A 173 -16.33 -17.31 10.11
N ALA A 174 -16.96 -16.26 10.63
CA ALA A 174 -18.41 -16.20 10.87
C ALA A 174 -19.19 -16.23 9.55
N ILE A 175 -18.76 -15.48 8.54
CA ILE A 175 -19.36 -15.53 7.19
C ILE A 175 -19.24 -16.94 6.60
N ALA A 176 -18.09 -17.61 6.74
CA ALA A 176 -17.95 -18.98 6.27
C ALA A 176 -18.90 -19.96 6.99
N LYS A 177 -19.08 -19.82 8.30
CA LYS A 177 -20.05 -20.61 9.07
C LYS A 177 -21.50 -20.36 8.65
N GLU A 178 -21.84 -19.12 8.29
CA GLU A 178 -23.17 -18.81 7.72
C GLU A 178 -23.39 -19.53 6.39
N VAL A 179 -22.35 -19.63 5.55
CA VAL A 179 -22.42 -20.44 4.31
C VAL A 179 -22.59 -21.92 4.62
N GLU A 180 -21.84 -22.48 5.57
CA GLU A 180 -22.03 -23.87 5.99
C GLU A 180 -23.46 -24.13 6.49
N ALA A 181 -24.01 -23.21 7.29
CA ALA A 181 -25.38 -23.30 7.79
C ALA A 181 -26.44 -23.22 6.68
N GLU A 182 -26.18 -22.49 5.59
CA GLU A 182 -27.04 -22.44 4.40
C GLU A 182 -26.92 -23.72 3.53
N LEU A 183 -25.82 -24.47 3.66
CA LEU A 183 -25.59 -25.74 2.96
C LEU A 183 -26.20 -26.95 3.68
N VAL A 184 -26.22 -26.97 5.02
CA VAL A 184 -26.77 -28.08 5.83
C VAL A 184 -28.22 -28.45 5.44
N PRO A 185 -29.14 -27.51 5.12
CA PRO A 185 -30.49 -27.84 4.66
C PRO A 185 -30.55 -28.55 3.29
N ARG A 186 -29.46 -28.54 2.52
CA ARG A 186 -29.40 -29.03 1.13
C ARG A 186 -28.88 -30.46 1.02
N GLU A 187 -28.92 -31.27 2.09
CA GLU A 187 -28.43 -32.67 2.14
C GLU A 187 -28.57 -33.39 0.78
N ILE A 188 -27.46 -33.53 0.03
CA ILE A 188 -27.07 -34.56 -0.98
C ILE A 188 -25.96 -33.97 -1.86
N GLY A 189 -24.73 -34.52 -1.74
CA GLY A 189 -23.65 -34.41 -2.74
C GLY A 189 -23.27 -33.00 -3.21
N CYS A 190 -22.36 -32.32 -2.50
CA CYS A 190 -21.89 -30.96 -2.78
C CYS A 190 -21.40 -30.77 -4.22
N ASP A 191 -22.29 -30.42 -5.13
CA ASP A 191 -21.92 -29.89 -6.42
C ASP A 191 -21.30 -28.50 -6.22
N LEU A 192 -20.22 -28.21 -6.96
CA LEU A 192 -19.49 -26.95 -6.88
C LEU A 192 -20.42 -25.76 -7.09
N VAL A 193 -21.40 -25.92 -7.98
CA VAL A 193 -22.40 -24.89 -8.30
C VAL A 193 -23.26 -24.55 -7.09
N GLU A 194 -23.75 -25.55 -6.35
CA GLU A 194 -24.59 -25.33 -5.18
C GLU A 194 -23.85 -24.62 -4.04
N VAL A 195 -22.56 -24.94 -3.87
CA VAL A 195 -21.73 -24.26 -2.87
C VAL A 195 -21.50 -22.80 -3.25
N LEU A 196 -21.21 -22.52 -4.53
CA LEU A 196 -21.03 -21.14 -4.99
C LEU A 196 -22.33 -20.34 -4.92
N ASP A 197 -23.48 -20.97 -5.16
CA ASP A 197 -24.79 -20.33 -4.98
C ASP A 197 -25.07 -20.00 -3.51
N ALA A 198 -24.70 -20.89 -2.58
CA ALA A 198 -24.80 -20.59 -1.15
C ALA A 198 -23.87 -19.43 -0.73
N VAL A 199 -22.62 -19.42 -1.24
CA VAL A 199 -21.69 -18.29 -1.02
C VAL A 199 -22.27 -16.99 -1.56
N ASN A 200 -22.80 -17.00 -2.79
CA ASN A 200 -23.40 -15.83 -3.43
C ASN A 200 -24.60 -15.30 -2.61
N LYS A 201 -25.47 -16.21 -2.14
CA LYS A 201 -26.62 -15.86 -1.31
C LYS A 201 -26.20 -15.22 0.02
N VAL A 202 -25.21 -15.79 0.71
CA VAL A 202 -24.74 -15.21 1.98
C VAL A 202 -24.06 -13.87 1.75
N LEU A 203 -23.14 -13.77 0.79
CA LEU A 203 -22.40 -12.53 0.56
C LEU A 203 -23.29 -11.41 0.01
N PHE A 204 -24.09 -11.68 -1.02
CA PHE A 204 -24.82 -10.62 -1.73
C PHE A 204 -26.22 -10.36 -1.18
N GLU A 205 -26.95 -11.40 -0.77
CA GLU A 205 -28.34 -11.23 -0.30
C GLU A 205 -28.40 -11.04 1.22
N SER A 206 -27.70 -11.88 1.99
CA SER A 206 -27.79 -11.86 3.45
C SER A 206 -26.92 -10.77 4.08
N ARG A 207 -25.65 -10.67 3.65
CA ARG A 207 -24.69 -9.65 4.11
C ARG A 207 -24.73 -8.36 3.28
N GLY A 208 -25.39 -8.37 2.13
CA GLY A 208 -25.62 -7.17 1.32
C GLY A 208 -24.35 -6.58 0.70
N PHE A 209 -23.33 -7.39 0.41
CA PHE A 209 -22.12 -6.87 -0.21
C PHE A 209 -22.41 -6.30 -1.61
N GLU A 210 -22.02 -5.05 -1.85
CA GLU A 210 -22.23 -4.35 -3.11
C GLU A 210 -20.89 -3.98 -3.74
N ARG A 211 -20.72 -4.35 -5.02
CA ARG A 211 -19.55 -3.97 -5.82
C ARG A 211 -19.67 -2.53 -6.31
N LEU A 212 -18.69 -1.70 -5.96
CA LEU A 212 -18.58 -0.31 -6.40
C LEU A 212 -17.33 -0.07 -7.24
N PRO A 213 -17.35 0.94 -8.12
CA PRO A 213 -16.16 1.34 -8.84
C PRO A 213 -15.07 1.80 -7.87
N VAL A 214 -13.84 1.32 -8.09
CA VAL A 214 -12.67 1.48 -7.20
C VAL A 214 -12.39 2.93 -6.78
N LEU A 215 -12.75 3.92 -7.62
CA LEU A 215 -12.36 5.32 -7.45
C LEU A 215 -13.40 6.22 -6.76
N VAL A 216 -14.46 5.64 -6.19
CA VAL A 216 -15.59 6.42 -5.64
C VAL A 216 -15.41 6.72 -4.16
N ASP A 217 -15.06 5.73 -3.34
CA ASP A 217 -14.98 5.88 -1.88
C ASP A 217 -13.75 5.15 -1.30
N SER A 218 -13.06 5.78 -0.33
CA SER A 218 -11.92 5.17 0.37
C SER A 218 -12.36 4.03 1.27
N LYS A 219 -13.59 4.10 1.80
CA LYS A 219 -14.13 3.02 2.64
C LYS A 219 -14.24 1.70 1.87
N CYS A 220 -14.33 1.75 0.55
CA CYS A 220 -14.40 0.56 -0.30
C CYS A 220 -13.03 -0.06 -0.64
N SER A 221 -11.94 0.57 -0.19
CA SER A 221 -10.57 0.19 -0.56
C SER A 221 -9.78 -0.46 0.59
N TYR A 222 -10.37 -0.57 1.79
CA TYR A 222 -9.77 -1.25 2.95
C TYR A 222 -10.65 -2.39 3.46
N LEU A 223 -10.05 -3.52 3.80
CA LEU A 223 -10.78 -4.76 4.12
C LEU A 223 -11.72 -4.60 5.33
N HIS A 224 -11.27 -3.98 6.42
CA HIS A 224 -12.09 -3.73 7.61
C HIS A 224 -13.32 -2.86 7.28
N SER A 225 -13.12 -1.82 6.46
CA SER A 225 -14.18 -0.90 6.08
C SER A 225 -15.21 -1.57 5.16
N VAL A 226 -14.75 -2.45 4.27
CA VAL A 226 -15.64 -3.24 3.41
C VAL A 226 -16.46 -4.22 4.24
N LEU A 227 -15.83 -4.99 5.13
CA LEU A 227 -16.51 -5.94 6.02
C LEU A 227 -17.53 -5.24 6.94
N SER A 228 -17.25 -4.00 7.35
CA SER A 228 -18.19 -3.21 8.17
C SER A 228 -19.35 -2.61 7.38
N SER A 229 -19.13 -2.19 6.14
CA SER A 229 -20.10 -1.36 5.39
C SER A 229 -20.86 -2.10 4.30
N GLY A 230 -20.40 -3.30 3.91
CA GLY A 230 -20.90 -4.03 2.75
C GLY A 230 -20.47 -3.45 1.40
N ARG A 231 -19.89 -2.24 1.35
CA ARG A 231 -19.56 -1.55 0.09
C ARG A 231 -18.12 -1.82 -0.31
N ALA A 232 -17.92 -2.59 -1.38
CA ALA A 232 -16.62 -3.15 -1.75
C ALA A 232 -16.11 -2.67 -3.11
N SER A 233 -14.81 -2.42 -3.24
CA SER A 233 -14.17 -2.41 -4.55
C SER A 233 -14.12 -3.82 -5.14
N ALA A 234 -14.06 -3.95 -6.48
CA ALA A 234 -14.01 -5.25 -7.16
C ALA A 234 -12.92 -6.18 -6.62
N ILE A 235 -11.70 -5.65 -6.37
CA ILE A 235 -10.60 -6.43 -5.81
C ILE A 235 -10.86 -6.90 -4.38
N LEU A 236 -11.39 -6.04 -3.51
CA LEU A 236 -11.64 -6.44 -2.12
C LEU A 236 -12.82 -7.39 -1.99
N LEU A 237 -13.85 -7.23 -2.80
CA LEU A 237 -14.94 -8.20 -2.87
C LEU A 237 -14.42 -9.57 -3.32
N SER A 238 -13.52 -9.58 -4.30
CA SER A 238 -12.86 -10.80 -4.77
C SER A 238 -11.99 -11.44 -3.68
N VAL A 239 -11.27 -10.64 -2.89
CA VAL A 239 -10.51 -11.14 -1.74
C VAL A 239 -11.44 -11.76 -0.70
N ILE A 240 -12.55 -11.11 -0.33
CA ILE A 240 -13.52 -11.66 0.62
C ILE A 240 -14.06 -13.00 0.10
N TYR A 241 -14.42 -13.06 -1.18
CA TYR A 241 -14.91 -14.29 -1.80
C TYR A 241 -13.88 -15.42 -1.73
N ILE A 242 -12.64 -15.16 -2.16
CA ILE A 242 -11.53 -16.14 -2.10
C ILE A 242 -11.30 -16.61 -0.66
N GLU A 243 -11.34 -15.69 0.30
CA GLU A 243 -11.01 -15.92 1.70
C GLU A 243 -12.12 -16.72 2.43
N VAL A 244 -13.38 -16.50 2.07
CA VAL A 244 -14.53 -17.30 2.53
C VAL A 244 -14.51 -18.69 1.89
N CYS A 245 -14.34 -18.79 0.56
CA CYS A 245 -14.24 -20.09 -0.10
C CYS A 245 -13.07 -20.92 0.43
N ARG A 246 -11.92 -20.30 0.71
CA ARG A 246 -10.77 -21.01 1.30
C ARG A 246 -11.08 -21.64 2.65
N ARG A 247 -11.91 -21.00 3.48
CA ARG A 247 -12.37 -21.56 4.77
C ARG A 247 -13.29 -22.77 4.59
N LEU A 248 -14.01 -22.81 3.47
CA LEU A 248 -14.85 -23.93 3.06
C LEU A 248 -14.06 -25.02 2.30
N ASN A 249 -12.73 -24.97 2.31
CA ASN A 249 -11.83 -25.83 1.54
C ASN A 249 -12.04 -25.77 0.02
N LEU A 250 -12.61 -24.66 -0.49
CA LEU A 250 -12.74 -24.39 -1.91
C LEU A 250 -11.63 -23.47 -2.39
N THR A 251 -11.04 -23.84 -3.53
CA THR A 251 -10.06 -22.99 -4.20
C THR A 251 -10.76 -22.11 -5.22
N ILE A 252 -10.48 -20.82 -5.19
CA ILE A 252 -10.93 -19.85 -6.18
C ILE A 252 -9.68 -19.21 -6.75
N VAL A 253 -9.62 -19.16 -8.09
CA VAL A 253 -8.55 -18.50 -8.83
C VAL A 253 -9.05 -17.15 -9.33
N GLY A 254 -8.12 -16.27 -9.67
CA GLY A 254 -8.47 -15.02 -10.31
C GLY A 254 -7.37 -14.52 -11.22
N SER A 255 -7.72 -13.58 -12.09
CA SER A 255 -6.78 -12.94 -13.01
C SER A 255 -7.17 -11.50 -13.26
N ARG A 256 -6.18 -10.69 -13.62
CA ARG A 256 -6.35 -9.28 -13.98
C ARG A 256 -6.76 -9.18 -15.44
N VAL A 257 -7.92 -8.59 -15.72
CA VAL A 257 -8.42 -8.34 -17.07
C VAL A 257 -8.69 -6.85 -17.24
N GLY A 258 -7.77 -6.15 -17.91
CA GLY A 258 -7.85 -4.70 -18.07
C GLY A 258 -7.73 -3.95 -16.75
N GLU A 259 -8.78 -3.22 -16.37
CA GLU A 259 -8.88 -2.53 -15.07
C GLU A 259 -9.58 -3.38 -13.99
N ASP A 260 -10.18 -4.50 -14.38
CA ASP A 260 -10.96 -5.38 -13.51
C ASP A 260 -10.13 -6.57 -13.03
N PHE A 261 -10.58 -7.16 -11.92
CA PHE A 261 -10.08 -8.43 -11.41
C PHE A 261 -11.24 -9.41 -11.38
N LEU A 262 -11.08 -10.53 -12.09
CA LEU A 262 -12.10 -11.55 -12.25
C LEU A 262 -11.70 -12.77 -11.43
N ILE A 263 -12.69 -13.43 -10.83
CA ILE A 263 -12.51 -14.66 -10.07
C ILE A 263 -13.45 -15.76 -10.56
N TRP A 264 -12.99 -17.01 -10.43
CA TRP A 264 -13.75 -18.21 -10.79
C TRP A 264 -13.17 -19.44 -10.09
N PRO A 265 -13.95 -20.51 -9.89
CA PRO A 265 -13.42 -21.78 -9.41
C PRO A 265 -12.59 -22.47 -10.50
N PRO A 266 -11.50 -23.17 -10.17
CA PRO A 266 -10.80 -24.03 -11.12
C PRO A 266 -11.70 -25.22 -11.46
N THR A 267 -12.25 -25.23 -12.68
CA THR A 267 -13.13 -26.29 -13.19
C THR A 267 -12.59 -26.85 -14.51
N GLY A 268 -12.80 -28.14 -14.75
CA GLY A 268 -12.53 -28.78 -16.03
C GLY A 268 -13.55 -28.42 -17.12
N ASN A 269 -14.71 -27.85 -16.74
CA ASN A 269 -15.76 -27.43 -17.65
C ASN A 269 -16.15 -25.95 -17.42
N PRO A 270 -15.39 -24.98 -17.97
CA PRO A 270 -15.66 -23.56 -17.77
C PRO A 270 -17.00 -23.10 -18.35
N GLU A 271 -17.61 -23.85 -19.28
CA GLU A 271 -18.91 -23.49 -19.88
C GLU A 271 -20.04 -23.43 -18.85
N GLU A 272 -19.98 -24.23 -17.79
CA GLU A 272 -20.99 -24.22 -16.73
C GLU A 272 -21.07 -22.90 -15.98
N LEU A 273 -19.94 -22.17 -15.87
CA LEU A 273 -19.91 -20.86 -15.21
C LEU A 273 -20.65 -19.78 -16.01
N PHE A 274 -20.77 -19.96 -17.32
CA PHE A 274 -21.45 -19.02 -18.22
C PHE A 274 -22.91 -19.41 -18.49
N LYS A 275 -23.36 -20.59 -18.08
CA LYS A 275 -24.77 -20.99 -18.20
C LYS A 275 -25.63 -20.03 -17.38
N VAL A 276 -26.72 -19.59 -17.98
CA VAL A 276 -27.69 -18.68 -17.35
C VAL A 276 -28.77 -19.52 -16.70
N THR A 277 -28.73 -19.64 -15.38
CA THR A 277 -29.71 -20.44 -14.62
C THR A 277 -30.90 -19.60 -14.15
N SER A 278 -30.71 -18.30 -13.94
CA SER A 278 -31.70 -17.38 -13.35
C SER A 278 -31.64 -15.95 -13.90
N GLY A 279 -31.29 -15.78 -15.19
CA GLY A 279 -31.14 -14.48 -15.85
C GLY A 279 -29.75 -13.85 -15.70
N HIS A 280 -28.91 -14.38 -14.82
CA HIS A 280 -27.48 -14.09 -14.73
C HIS A 280 -26.66 -15.38 -14.80
N SER A 281 -25.45 -15.31 -15.35
CA SER A 281 -24.47 -16.39 -15.28
C SER A 281 -23.79 -16.40 -13.91
N LEU A 282 -23.36 -17.56 -13.41
CA LEU A 282 -22.64 -17.65 -12.13
C LEU A 282 -21.36 -16.80 -12.16
N PHE A 283 -20.68 -16.77 -13.31
CA PHE A 283 -19.54 -15.88 -13.56
C PHE A 283 -19.91 -14.40 -13.45
N GLY A 284 -21.06 -13.99 -14.00
CA GLY A 284 -21.56 -12.62 -13.95
C GLY A 284 -22.06 -12.20 -12.56
N VAL A 285 -22.65 -13.10 -11.78
CA VAL A 285 -23.06 -12.82 -10.39
C VAL A 285 -21.84 -12.48 -9.54
N VAL A 286 -20.78 -13.30 -9.63
CA VAL A 286 -19.57 -13.12 -8.81
C VAL A 286 -18.77 -11.88 -9.24
N ASN A 287 -18.60 -11.70 -10.56
CA ASN A 287 -17.78 -10.61 -11.13
C ASN A 287 -18.56 -9.32 -11.39
N GLY A 288 -19.87 -9.34 -11.22
CA GLY A 288 -20.75 -8.20 -11.40
C GLY A 288 -20.81 -7.69 -12.84
N LYS A 289 -21.34 -6.48 -12.98
CA LYS A 289 -21.71 -5.87 -14.26
C LYS A 289 -20.55 -5.61 -15.24
N CYS A 290 -19.29 -5.72 -14.82
CA CYS A 290 -18.16 -5.52 -15.75
C CYS A 290 -18.11 -6.62 -16.82
N VAL A 291 -18.67 -7.80 -16.55
CA VAL A 291 -18.80 -8.88 -17.54
C VAL A 291 -19.83 -8.52 -18.62
N ASP A 292 -20.83 -7.70 -18.28
CA ASP A 292 -21.89 -7.31 -19.21
C ASP A 292 -21.65 -5.94 -19.87
N ASP A 293 -20.64 -5.18 -19.43
CA ASP A 293 -20.32 -3.85 -19.96
C ASP A 293 -19.41 -3.96 -21.19
N PRO A 294 -19.88 -3.59 -22.41
CA PRO A 294 -19.08 -3.65 -23.63
C PRO A 294 -17.84 -2.75 -23.61
N ARG A 295 -17.72 -1.83 -22.64
CA ARG A 295 -16.53 -0.98 -22.46
C ARG A 295 -15.45 -1.66 -21.63
N SER A 296 -15.80 -2.69 -20.86
CA SER A 296 -14.81 -3.46 -20.09
C SER A 296 -14.26 -4.60 -20.93
N ARG A 297 -12.94 -4.81 -20.83
CA ARG A 297 -12.26 -5.99 -21.38
C ARG A 297 -12.73 -7.30 -20.75
N ALA A 298 -13.44 -7.24 -19.61
CA ALA A 298 -14.07 -8.40 -19.00
C ALA A 298 -15.23 -8.95 -19.83
N SER A 299 -15.89 -8.12 -20.65
CA SER A 299 -17.00 -8.57 -21.52
C SER A 299 -16.54 -9.42 -22.71
N ASP A 300 -15.27 -9.30 -23.11
CA ASP A 300 -14.67 -10.12 -24.17
C ASP A 300 -14.30 -11.54 -23.70
N ILE A 301 -14.44 -11.83 -22.39
CA ILE A 301 -14.03 -13.10 -21.81
C ILE A 301 -15.11 -14.17 -22.04
N THR A 302 -14.70 -15.26 -22.68
CA THR A 302 -15.51 -16.46 -22.91
C THR A 302 -14.95 -17.65 -22.12
N SER A 303 -15.67 -18.78 -22.10
CA SER A 303 -15.22 -20.04 -21.48
C SER A 303 -13.85 -20.49 -22.00
N ASN A 304 -13.59 -20.34 -23.30
CA ASN A 304 -12.31 -20.67 -23.92
C ASN A 304 -11.20 -19.68 -23.54
N SER A 305 -11.54 -18.39 -23.41
CA SER A 305 -10.58 -17.35 -23.03
C SER A 305 -10.08 -17.51 -21.60
N LEU A 306 -10.92 -18.01 -20.67
CA LEU A 306 -10.53 -18.21 -19.26
C LEU A 306 -9.32 -19.14 -19.09
N LEU A 307 -9.18 -20.15 -19.94
CA LEU A 307 -8.07 -21.11 -19.87
C LEU A 307 -6.72 -20.50 -20.24
N GLY A 308 -6.72 -19.40 -21.00
CA GLY A 308 -5.53 -18.69 -21.43
C GLY A 308 -5.12 -17.52 -20.51
N LEU A 309 -5.84 -17.28 -19.42
CA LEU A 309 -5.53 -16.20 -18.49
C LEU A 309 -4.45 -16.63 -17.49
N ASP A 310 -3.49 -15.73 -17.25
CA ASP A 310 -2.48 -15.91 -16.21
C ASP A 310 -3.14 -15.82 -14.83
N ILE A 311 -3.09 -16.92 -14.08
CA ILE A 311 -3.65 -16.99 -12.73
C ILE A 311 -2.79 -16.14 -11.78
N ALA A 312 -3.43 -15.20 -11.10
CA ALA A 312 -2.80 -14.33 -10.13
C ALA A 312 -2.39 -15.10 -8.87
N THR A 313 -1.15 -14.89 -8.44
CA THR A 313 -0.65 -15.35 -7.15
C THR A 313 -1.24 -14.51 -5.99
N ASN A 314 -1.13 -14.99 -4.75
CA ASN A 314 -1.53 -14.20 -3.58
C ASN A 314 -0.77 -12.88 -3.52
N ARG A 315 0.53 -12.88 -3.86
CA ARG A 315 1.32 -11.64 -4.00
C ARG A 315 0.79 -10.71 -5.08
N ASP A 316 0.36 -11.24 -6.23
CA ASP A 316 -0.24 -10.43 -7.30
C ASP A 316 -1.56 -9.80 -6.86
N ILE A 317 -2.41 -10.54 -6.14
CA ILE A 317 -3.69 -10.04 -5.61
C ILE A 317 -3.44 -8.88 -4.63
N ILE A 318 -2.49 -9.03 -3.71
CA ILE A 318 -2.07 -7.95 -2.80
C ILE A 318 -1.51 -6.78 -3.61
N GLY A 319 -0.67 -7.04 -4.61
CA GLY A 319 -0.11 -6.02 -5.48
C GLY A 319 -1.16 -5.20 -6.23
N ILE A 320 -2.21 -5.86 -6.75
CA ILE A 320 -3.35 -5.21 -7.40
C ILE A 320 -4.13 -4.33 -6.41
N ALA A 321 -4.35 -4.80 -5.18
CA ALA A 321 -5.00 -4.00 -4.14
C ALA A 321 -4.18 -2.75 -3.79
N LEU A 322 -2.86 -2.88 -3.64
CA LEU A 322 -1.96 -1.76 -3.38
C LEU A 322 -1.91 -0.76 -4.55
N ALA A 323 -1.84 -1.24 -5.79
CA ALA A 323 -1.89 -0.37 -6.98
C ALA A 323 -3.19 0.44 -7.05
N ASN A 324 -4.31 -0.16 -6.62
CA ASN A 324 -5.58 0.54 -6.50
C ASN A 324 -5.56 1.62 -5.41
N LEU A 325 -4.94 1.37 -4.25
CA LEU A 325 -4.74 2.37 -3.20
C LEU A 325 -3.86 3.53 -3.69
N ILE A 326 -2.74 3.25 -4.35
CA ILE A 326 -1.87 4.28 -4.95
C ILE A 326 -2.69 5.18 -5.88
N ARG A 327 -3.46 4.56 -6.79
CA ARG A 327 -4.29 5.29 -7.75
C ARG A 327 -5.36 6.15 -7.07
N LEU A 328 -6.03 5.61 -6.04
CA LEU A 328 -7.03 6.33 -5.27
C LEU A 328 -6.41 7.57 -4.59
N HIS A 329 -5.32 7.36 -3.85
CA HIS A 329 -4.67 8.40 -3.07
C HIS A 329 -3.99 9.44 -3.95
N TRP A 330 -3.35 9.04 -5.05
CA TRP A 330 -2.83 9.97 -6.05
C TRP A 330 -3.92 10.86 -6.62
N LYS A 331 -5.06 10.27 -7.05
CA LYS A 331 -6.20 11.03 -7.60
C LYS A 331 -6.73 12.05 -6.59
N ARG A 332 -6.74 11.72 -5.30
CA ARG A 332 -7.16 12.64 -4.24
C ARG A 332 -6.12 13.71 -3.95
N ALA A 333 -4.85 13.35 -3.93
CA ALA A 333 -3.73 14.26 -3.75
C ALA A 333 -3.67 15.32 -4.86
N SER A 334 -3.91 14.89 -6.11
CA SER A 334 -3.86 15.73 -7.32
C SER A 334 -5.20 16.34 -7.71
N ARG A 335 -6.24 16.25 -6.87
CA ARG A 335 -7.62 16.67 -7.21
C ARG A 335 -7.73 18.12 -7.70
N THR A 336 -6.85 19.00 -7.21
CA THR A 336 -6.80 20.42 -7.60
C THR A 336 -5.98 20.68 -8.87
N ASN A 337 -5.23 19.68 -9.36
CA ASN A 337 -4.33 19.77 -10.50
C ASN A 337 -4.86 18.87 -11.63
N TYR A 338 -5.90 19.31 -12.31
CA TYR A 338 -6.53 18.54 -13.39
C TYR A 338 -5.53 18.19 -14.48
N GLY A 339 -5.50 16.91 -14.88
CA GLY A 339 -4.59 16.42 -15.93
C GLY A 339 -3.15 16.18 -15.47
N LEU A 340 -2.80 16.44 -14.20
CA LEU A 340 -1.48 16.12 -13.67
C LEU A 340 -1.26 14.60 -13.67
N MET A 341 -0.25 14.16 -14.41
CA MET A 341 0.22 12.77 -14.41
C MET A 341 1.42 12.64 -13.47
N LEU A 342 1.58 11.47 -12.87
CA LEU A 342 2.71 11.20 -11.96
C LEU A 342 4.06 11.47 -12.66
N THR A 343 4.19 11.02 -13.92
CA THR A 343 5.39 11.19 -14.73
C THR A 343 5.43 12.50 -15.53
N SER A 344 4.51 13.45 -15.30
CA SER A 344 4.50 14.75 -15.98
C SER A 344 5.86 15.47 -16.03
N PRO A 345 6.67 15.50 -14.95
CA PRO A 345 7.97 16.18 -14.95
C PRO A 345 9.00 15.54 -15.91
N LEU A 346 8.87 14.25 -16.21
CA LEU A 346 9.77 13.53 -17.13
C LEU A 346 9.52 13.94 -18.60
N ARG A 347 8.26 14.30 -18.95
CA ARG A 347 7.90 14.71 -20.31
C ARG A 347 8.53 16.02 -20.76
N SER A 348 8.88 16.90 -19.82
CA SER A 348 9.46 18.22 -20.13
C SER A 348 10.86 18.13 -20.76
N PHE A 349 11.49 16.95 -20.78
CA PHE A 349 12.83 16.72 -21.32
C PHE A 349 12.82 16.11 -22.73
N ASN A 350 11.65 15.67 -23.23
CA ASN A 350 11.48 15.30 -24.63
C ASN A 350 11.39 16.57 -25.49
N LYS A 351 12.53 17.02 -26.00
CA LYS A 351 12.69 18.17 -26.89
C LYS A 351 11.81 18.03 -28.14
N TYR A 352 10.72 18.80 -28.22
CA TYR A 352 10.15 19.38 -29.46
C TYR A 352 9.17 20.54 -29.17
N ASP A 353 8.65 20.72 -27.95
CA ASP A 353 7.72 21.81 -27.61
C ASP A 353 8.43 23.03 -26.98
N GLU A 354 9.24 23.73 -27.77
CA GLU A 354 9.82 25.04 -27.39
C GLU A 354 8.78 26.18 -27.32
N LYS A 355 7.52 25.96 -27.67
CA LYS A 355 6.53 27.06 -27.79
C LYS A 355 5.68 27.36 -26.55
N PHE A 356 5.70 26.54 -25.50
CA PHE A 356 4.74 26.72 -24.38
C PHE A 356 5.29 27.03 -22.98
N ASN A 357 6.61 27.10 -22.75
CA ASN A 357 7.13 27.33 -21.40
C ASN A 357 7.91 28.64 -21.25
N LYS A 358 7.20 29.77 -21.40
CA LYS A 358 7.52 30.99 -20.65
C LYS A 358 6.49 31.12 -19.53
N ASN A 359 6.89 30.80 -18.30
CA ASN A 359 6.17 31.01 -17.02
C ASN A 359 5.56 29.81 -16.27
N SER A 360 6.01 28.56 -16.46
CA SER A 360 5.74 27.52 -15.46
C SER A 360 6.85 27.55 -14.40
N GLY A 361 6.57 28.22 -13.28
CA GLY A 361 7.49 28.32 -12.15
C GLY A 361 8.07 26.96 -11.74
N SER A 362 9.35 26.96 -11.39
CA SER A 362 10.20 25.81 -11.04
C SER A 362 9.73 24.96 -9.85
N ASN A 363 8.55 25.24 -9.28
CA ASN A 363 8.04 24.58 -8.09
C ASN A 363 7.10 23.45 -8.46
N PRO A 364 7.23 22.25 -7.83
CA PRO A 364 6.27 21.18 -8.04
C PRO A 364 4.86 21.64 -7.61
N PRO A 365 3.81 21.19 -8.33
CA PRO A 365 2.44 21.53 -7.99
C PRO A 365 2.12 21.14 -6.55
N LEU A 366 1.30 21.95 -5.88
CA LEU A 366 0.87 21.65 -4.51
C LEU A 366 -0.14 20.50 -4.53
N LEU A 367 0.20 19.43 -3.82
CA LEU A 367 -0.66 18.26 -3.62
C LEU A 367 -1.13 18.22 -2.16
N ARG A 368 -2.28 17.56 -1.92
CA ARG A 368 -2.74 17.31 -0.55
C ARG A 368 -1.78 16.34 0.14
N ARG A 369 -1.04 16.84 1.12
CA ARG A 369 0.09 16.13 1.75
C ARG A 369 -0.31 14.78 2.35
N GLN A 370 -1.43 14.71 3.06
CA GLN A 370 -1.91 13.49 3.71
C GLN A 370 -2.24 12.37 2.70
N GLU A 371 -2.93 12.72 1.61
CA GLU A 371 -3.26 11.77 0.53
C GLU A 371 -2.00 11.35 -0.23
N LEU A 372 -1.08 12.27 -0.50
CA LEU A 372 0.21 11.94 -1.13
C LEU A 372 1.02 10.96 -0.26
N ARG A 373 1.02 11.16 1.06
CA ARG A 373 1.69 10.25 2.01
C ARG A 373 1.10 8.85 1.99
N LEU A 374 -0.21 8.70 1.94
CA LEU A 374 -0.87 7.39 1.80
C LEU A 374 -0.52 6.71 0.47
N ALA A 375 -0.42 7.48 -0.62
CA ALA A 375 0.04 6.95 -1.91
C ALA A 375 1.50 6.45 -1.84
N ILE A 376 2.39 7.20 -1.17
CA ILE A 376 3.79 6.83 -0.93
C ILE A 376 3.85 5.53 -0.10
N MET A 377 3.13 5.42 1.02
CA MET A 377 3.10 4.23 1.86
C MET A 377 2.61 3.00 1.08
N ALA A 378 1.56 3.13 0.27
CA ALA A 378 1.09 2.05 -0.59
C ALA A 378 2.12 1.66 -1.67
N SER A 379 2.84 2.64 -2.22
CA SER A 379 3.90 2.42 -3.20
C SER A 379 5.12 1.72 -2.60
N GLU A 380 5.48 2.02 -1.35
CA GLU A 380 6.56 1.33 -0.63
C GLU A 380 6.23 -0.14 -0.43
N ARG A 381 5.02 -0.43 0.06
CA ARG A 381 4.55 -1.81 0.25
C ARG A 381 4.54 -2.60 -1.06
N LEU A 382 4.15 -1.95 -2.15
CA LEU A 382 4.16 -2.56 -3.48
C LEU A 382 5.59 -2.80 -3.99
N LEU A 383 6.53 -1.90 -3.70
CA LEU A 383 7.95 -2.07 -4.03
C LEU A 383 8.59 -3.19 -3.20
N ILE A 384 8.18 -3.39 -1.95
CA ILE A 384 8.61 -4.55 -1.13
C ILE A 384 8.17 -5.87 -1.79
N LEU A 385 6.96 -5.93 -2.36
CA LEU A 385 6.48 -7.11 -3.09
C LEU A 385 7.22 -7.35 -4.41
N GLN A 386 7.59 -6.27 -5.11
CA GLN A 386 8.18 -6.33 -6.44
C GLN A 386 9.44 -5.45 -6.55
N PRO A 387 10.54 -5.82 -5.86
CA PRO A 387 11.71 -4.95 -5.71
C PRO A 387 12.47 -4.68 -7.02
N HIS A 388 12.31 -5.55 -8.02
CA HIS A 388 13.01 -5.47 -9.32
C HIS A 388 12.18 -4.78 -10.40
N ASN A 389 10.95 -4.35 -10.07
CA ASN A 389 10.10 -3.64 -11.01
C ASN A 389 10.50 -2.16 -11.05
N TRP A 390 11.30 -1.80 -12.07
CA TRP A 390 11.79 -0.44 -12.25
C TRP A 390 10.64 0.58 -12.40
N ALA A 391 9.53 0.23 -13.06
CA ALA A 391 8.41 1.16 -13.26
C ALA A 391 7.74 1.54 -11.94
N LEU A 392 7.59 0.58 -11.02
CA LEU A 392 7.08 0.84 -9.68
C LEU A 392 8.05 1.69 -8.85
N ARG A 393 9.35 1.43 -8.97
CA ARG A 393 10.38 2.23 -8.30
C ARG A 393 10.45 3.66 -8.84
N ARG A 394 10.31 3.84 -10.16
CA ARG A 394 10.17 5.14 -10.80
C ARG A 394 8.99 5.90 -10.20
N ASP A 395 7.82 5.28 -10.19
CA ASP A 395 6.59 5.90 -9.70
C ASP A 395 6.71 6.29 -8.22
N TYR A 396 7.34 5.44 -7.40
CA TYR A 396 7.69 5.75 -6.00
C TYR A 396 8.60 6.99 -5.89
N GLY A 397 9.72 7.01 -6.63
CA GLY A 397 10.65 8.14 -6.67
C GLY A 397 9.98 9.45 -7.13
N MET A 398 9.05 9.37 -8.08
CA MET A 398 8.26 10.52 -8.52
C MET A 398 7.33 11.04 -7.41
N MET A 399 6.70 10.16 -6.63
CA MET A 399 5.87 10.59 -5.49
C MET A 399 6.71 11.28 -4.40
N LEU A 400 7.92 10.78 -4.13
CA LEU A 400 8.88 11.42 -3.22
C LEU A 400 9.28 12.82 -3.70
N TYR A 401 9.49 12.98 -5.02
CA TYR A 401 9.74 14.28 -5.64
C TYR A 401 8.58 15.27 -5.37
N TYR A 402 7.33 14.87 -5.60
CA TYR A 402 6.18 15.74 -5.32
C TYR A 402 6.03 16.04 -3.83
N ASN A 403 6.47 15.13 -2.96
CA ASN A 403 6.48 15.32 -1.52
C ASN A 403 7.69 16.15 -1.03
N ARG A 404 8.56 16.59 -1.96
CA ARG A 404 9.77 17.41 -1.72
C ARG A 404 10.86 16.68 -0.93
N GLU A 405 10.85 15.36 -0.95
CA GLU A 405 11.91 14.53 -0.39
C GLU A 405 12.96 14.25 -1.47
N TYR A 406 13.65 15.31 -1.91
CA TYR A 406 14.55 15.23 -3.06
C TYR A 406 15.72 14.27 -2.83
N GLU A 407 16.20 14.13 -1.60
CA GLU A 407 17.25 13.16 -1.28
C GLU A 407 16.81 11.72 -1.51
N ALA A 408 15.65 11.32 -0.96
CA ALA A 408 15.09 9.99 -1.16
C ALA A 408 14.67 9.77 -2.63
N ALA A 409 14.10 10.79 -3.28
CA ALA A 409 13.73 10.72 -4.69
C ALA A 409 14.95 10.48 -5.60
N VAL A 410 16.06 11.18 -5.35
CA VAL A 410 17.33 10.97 -6.08
C VAL A 410 17.83 9.54 -5.89
N GLN A 411 17.83 9.03 -4.66
CA GLN A 411 18.29 7.66 -4.38
C GLN A 411 17.45 6.63 -5.14
N GLU A 412 16.11 6.71 -5.03
CA GLU A 412 15.23 5.73 -5.65
C GLU A 412 15.24 5.80 -7.18
N LEU A 413 15.28 7.01 -7.75
CA LEU A 413 15.36 7.17 -9.21
C LEU A 413 16.74 6.76 -9.76
N SER A 414 17.82 6.95 -9.00
CA SER A 414 19.14 6.44 -9.38
C SER A 414 19.17 4.90 -9.41
N ILE A 415 18.58 4.26 -8.40
CA ILE A 415 18.44 2.81 -8.40
C ILE A 415 17.51 2.36 -9.54
N CYS A 416 16.44 3.10 -9.81
CA CYS A 416 15.52 2.82 -10.92
C CYS A 416 16.25 2.76 -12.26
N MET A 417 17.14 3.71 -12.56
CA MET A 417 17.92 3.71 -13.80
C MET A 417 18.78 2.46 -13.97
N ALA A 418 19.28 1.89 -12.88
CA ALA A 418 20.08 0.66 -12.94
C ALA A 418 19.28 -0.59 -13.35
N PHE A 419 17.95 -0.58 -13.18
CA PHE A 419 17.05 -1.68 -13.55
C PHE A 419 16.19 -1.37 -14.79
N ALA A 420 16.17 -0.12 -15.25
CA ALA A 420 15.35 0.32 -16.37
C ALA A 420 16.01 -0.06 -17.71
N PRO A 421 15.21 -0.30 -18.76
CA PRO A 421 15.70 -0.31 -20.14
C PRO A 421 16.47 0.98 -20.47
N GLU A 422 17.44 0.89 -21.39
CA GLU A 422 18.32 2.01 -21.75
C GLU A 422 17.54 3.26 -22.17
N ASP A 423 16.49 3.10 -22.98
CA ASP A 423 15.65 4.20 -23.46
C ASP A 423 14.88 4.91 -22.34
N GLU A 424 14.42 4.18 -21.33
CA GLU A 424 13.75 4.75 -20.16
C GLU A 424 14.75 5.39 -19.19
N ALA A 425 15.97 4.83 -19.09
CA ALA A 425 17.04 5.39 -18.28
C ALA A 425 17.54 6.75 -18.83
N GLU A 426 17.70 6.87 -20.16
CA GLU A 426 18.06 8.13 -20.83
C GLU A 426 17.06 9.27 -20.54
N VAL A 427 15.77 8.94 -20.40
CA VAL A 427 14.73 9.92 -20.03
C VAL A 427 14.83 10.34 -18.56
N LEU A 428 15.23 9.43 -17.67
CA LEU A 428 15.35 9.68 -16.24
C LEU A 428 16.60 10.47 -15.87
N GLU A 429 17.72 10.24 -16.55
CA GLU A 429 19.03 10.84 -16.26
C GLU A 429 18.99 12.38 -16.12
N PRO A 430 18.51 13.17 -17.09
CA PRO A 430 18.49 14.63 -16.98
C PRO A 430 17.57 15.12 -15.84
N PHE A 431 16.53 14.34 -15.52
CA PHE A 431 15.65 14.66 -14.40
C PHE A 431 16.34 14.41 -13.06
N VAL A 432 17.08 13.32 -12.91
CA VAL A 432 17.85 13.01 -11.70
C VAL A 432 18.95 14.05 -11.47
N GLU A 433 19.67 14.48 -12.51
CA GLU A 433 20.64 15.58 -12.43
C GLU A 433 20.00 16.88 -11.92
N LYS A 434 18.82 17.23 -12.46
CA LYS A 434 18.07 18.38 -11.98
C LYS A 434 17.67 18.25 -10.51
N LEU A 435 17.27 17.05 -10.05
CA LEU A 435 16.94 16.82 -8.64
C LEU A 435 18.16 16.97 -7.74
N HIS A 436 19.35 16.56 -8.19
CA HIS A 436 20.60 16.82 -7.47
C HIS A 436 20.83 18.33 -7.26
N LEU A 437 20.58 19.15 -8.28
CA LEU A 437 20.69 20.61 -8.16
C LEU A 437 19.65 21.17 -7.18
N MET A 438 18.39 20.72 -7.24
CA MET A 438 17.34 21.13 -6.29
C MET A 438 17.70 20.76 -4.84
N ARG A 439 18.28 19.58 -4.63
CA ARG A 439 18.79 19.17 -3.31
C ARG A 439 19.83 20.17 -2.79
N LEU A 440 20.82 20.52 -3.60
CA LEU A 440 21.87 21.48 -3.22
C LEU A 440 21.31 22.87 -2.89
N GLU A 441 20.36 23.38 -3.69
CA GLU A 441 19.71 24.67 -3.41
C GLU A 441 18.98 24.68 -2.06
N THR A 442 18.27 23.60 -1.71
CA THR A 442 17.60 23.51 -0.41
C THR A 442 18.58 23.48 0.76
N SER A 443 19.74 22.83 0.57
CA SER A 443 20.83 22.85 1.54
C SER A 443 21.48 24.24 1.69
N TRP A 444 21.62 25.01 0.61
CA TRP A 444 22.16 26.37 0.68
C TRP A 444 21.21 27.36 1.36
N LYS A 445 19.91 27.28 1.08
CA LYS A 445 18.90 28.12 1.73
C LYS A 445 18.82 27.88 3.25
N SER A 446 19.07 26.65 3.71
CA SER A 446 19.11 26.35 5.15
C SER A 446 20.41 26.83 5.83
N PHE A 447 21.53 26.87 5.10
CA PHE A 447 22.80 27.45 5.59
C PHE A 447 22.75 28.98 5.71
N GLY A 448 22.12 29.68 4.75
CA GLY A 448 21.98 31.14 4.77
C GLY A 448 21.18 31.69 5.96
N GLN A 449 20.32 30.88 6.60
CA GLN A 449 19.58 31.27 7.80
C GLN A 449 20.37 31.13 9.11
N LYS A 450 21.47 30.36 9.13
CA LYS A 450 22.31 30.16 10.34
C LYS A 450 23.49 31.12 10.44
N GLY A 451 23.76 31.92 9.40
CA GLY A 451 24.93 32.80 9.33
C GLY A 451 24.60 34.28 9.49
N ARG A 452 24.20 34.75 10.68
CA ARG A 452 24.57 36.12 11.06
C ARG A 452 26.05 36.08 11.40
N LEU A 453 26.89 36.35 10.41
CA LEU A 453 28.29 36.67 10.62
C LEU A 453 28.36 37.93 11.47
N THR A 454 28.63 37.79 12.76
CA THR A 454 29.14 38.89 13.58
C THR A 454 30.55 39.18 13.09
N VAL A 455 30.68 40.27 12.34
CA VAL A 455 31.97 40.87 12.01
C VAL A 455 32.51 41.52 13.29
N PRO A 456 33.79 41.34 13.65
CA PRO A 456 34.39 41.85 14.89
C PRO A 456 34.39 43.38 15.00
#